data_AF-B7Q036-F1
#
_entry.id   AF-B7Q036-F1
#
_cell.length_a   1.000
_cell.length_b   1.000
_cell.length_c   1.000
_cell.angle_alpha   90.00
_cell.angle_beta   90.00
_cell.angle_gamma   90.00
#
_symmetry.space_group_name_H-M   'P 1'
#
loop_
_entity.id
_entity.type
_entity.pdbx_description
1 polymer ?
#
loop_
_entity_poly.entity_id
_entity_poly.type
_entity_poly.pdbx_seq_one_letter_code
_entity_poly.pdbx_strand_id
1 'polypeptide(L)'
;MEAAVDEFLHILREKAADGQTEVDVCPLLDRVAFDMVARTAFGVKLDVQRRPEEPLFQESKLLLRKSLSGIFNKLAQFFSGVKGLLPILMFLEDLFNTQAFSALAKLSEPIIQHRKQNPTV
;
A
#
# COMPACT_ATOMS: atom_id res chain seq x y z
N MET A 1 -3.69 -15.70 7.37
CA MET A 1 -2.37 -15.08 7.54
C MET A 1 -1.26 -16.08 7.21
N GLU A 2 -1.26 -17.27 7.82
CA GLU A 2 -0.29 -18.35 7.55
C GLU A 2 -0.10 -18.64 6.05
N ALA A 3 -1.18 -18.84 5.31
CA ALA A 3 -1.13 -19.08 3.86
C ALA A 3 -0.56 -17.93 3.00
N ALA A 4 -0.38 -16.71 3.54
CA ALA A 4 0.33 -15.64 2.84
C ALA A 4 1.83 -15.70 3.14
N VAL A 5 2.19 -16.07 4.37
CA VAL A 5 3.58 -16.26 4.79
C VAL A 5 4.20 -17.49 4.12
N ASP A 6 3.45 -18.59 4.01
CA ASP A 6 3.91 -19.80 3.34
C ASP A 6 4.26 -19.55 1.87
N GLU A 7 3.40 -18.78 1.17
CA GLU A 7 3.63 -18.37 -0.22
C GLU A 7 4.90 -17.52 -0.34
N PHE A 8 5.09 -16.56 0.58
CA PHE A 8 6.27 -15.71 0.62
C PHE A 8 7.56 -16.53 0.82
N LEU A 9 7.55 -17.46 1.77
CA LEU A 9 8.70 -18.34 2.04
C LEU A 9 9.00 -19.25 0.84
N HIS A 10 7.97 -19.71 0.15
CA HIS A 10 8.14 -20.48 -1.07
C HIS A 10 8.80 -19.64 -2.18
N ILE A 11 8.29 -18.44 -2.46
CA ILE A 11 8.88 -17.52 -3.46
C ILE A 11 10.32 -17.15 -3.10
N LEU A 12 10.60 -16.92 -1.81
CA LEU A 12 11.95 -16.59 -1.36
C LEU A 12 12.91 -17.76 -1.57
N ARG A 13 12.48 -19.00 -1.31
CA ARG A 13 13.27 -20.21 -1.61
C ARG A 13 13.50 -20.37 -3.10
N GLU A 14 12.51 -20.12 -3.95
CA GLU A 14 12.67 -20.17 -5.41
C GLU A 14 13.70 -19.14 -5.88
N LYS A 15 13.67 -17.92 -5.33
CA LYS A 15 14.59 -16.83 -5.70
C LYS A 15 16.01 -17.00 -5.16
N ALA A 16 16.17 -17.68 -4.03
CA ALA A 16 17.46 -17.96 -3.40
C ALA A 16 17.96 -19.39 -3.64
N ALA A 17 17.40 -20.10 -4.65
CA ALA A 17 17.61 -21.54 -4.83
C ALA A 17 19.08 -21.91 -5.09
N ASP A 18 19.85 -21.02 -5.72
CA ASP A 18 21.28 -21.24 -6.01
C ASP A 18 22.21 -20.86 -4.86
N GLY A 19 21.70 -20.22 -3.80
CA GLY A 19 22.47 -19.73 -2.65
C GLY A 19 23.51 -18.65 -2.99
N GLN A 20 23.54 -18.14 -4.23
CA GLN A 20 24.53 -17.17 -4.72
C GLN A 20 23.89 -15.89 -5.23
N THR A 21 22.63 -15.96 -5.68
CA THR A 21 21.87 -14.80 -6.14
C THR A 21 21.49 -13.92 -4.95
N GLU A 22 21.94 -12.66 -4.99
CA GLU A 22 21.47 -11.63 -4.06
C GLU A 22 20.00 -11.34 -4.35
N VAL A 23 19.17 -11.42 -3.31
CA VAL A 23 17.72 -11.18 -3.41
C VAL A 23 17.38 -9.89 -2.70
N ASP A 24 16.90 -8.90 -3.45
CA ASP A 24 16.25 -7.73 -2.85
C ASP A 24 14.91 -8.16 -2.22
N VAL A 25 14.90 -8.21 -0.90
CA VAL A 25 13.74 -8.64 -0.10
C VAL A 25 12.69 -7.54 0.06
N CYS A 26 13.05 -6.26 -0.11
CA CYS A 26 12.11 -5.16 0.14
C CYS A 26 10.85 -5.25 -0.74
N PRO A 27 10.94 -5.46 -2.07
CA PRO A 27 9.77 -5.64 -2.91
C PRO A 27 8.96 -6.90 -2.59
N LEU A 28 9.57 -7.94 -2.00
CA LEU A 28 8.87 -9.17 -1.60
C LEU A 28 8.10 -8.94 -0.30
N LEU A 29 8.71 -8.23 0.65
CA LEU A 29 8.09 -7.80 1.90
C LEU A 29 6.89 -6.88 1.67
N ASP A 30 7.00 -5.92 0.73
CA ASP A 30 5.88 -5.08 0.31
C ASP A 30 4.65 -5.91 -0.11
N ARG A 31 4.88 -6.95 -0.92
CA ARG A 31 3.81 -7.79 -1.49
C ARG A 31 3.16 -8.68 -0.44
N VAL A 32 3.95 -9.35 0.41
CA VAL A 32 3.39 -10.20 1.47
C VAL A 32 2.65 -9.38 2.51
N ALA A 33 3.16 -8.19 2.86
CA ALA A 33 2.46 -7.29 3.77
C ALA A 33 1.10 -6.87 3.21
N PHE A 34 1.05 -6.53 1.92
CA PHE A 34 -0.20 -6.18 1.26
C PHE A 34 -1.18 -7.36 1.18
N ASP A 35 -0.71 -8.55 0.81
CA ASP A 35 -1.53 -9.77 0.76
C ASP A 35 -2.10 -10.13 2.14
N MET A 36 -1.29 -10.00 3.19
CA MET A 36 -1.75 -10.20 4.57
C MET A 36 -2.90 -9.25 4.90
N VAL A 37 -2.74 -7.95 4.65
CA VAL A 37 -3.79 -6.94 4.91
C VAL A 37 -5.04 -7.23 4.07
N ALA A 38 -4.90 -7.52 2.78
CA ALA A 38 -6.02 -7.84 1.89
C ALA A 38 -6.84 -9.01 2.44
N ARG A 39 -6.17 -10.08 2.89
CA ARG A 39 -6.83 -11.26 3.46
C ARG A 39 -7.43 -11.00 4.83
N THR A 40 -6.72 -10.34 5.74
CA THR A 40 -7.16 -10.24 7.15
C THR A 40 -8.13 -9.10 7.38
N ALA A 41 -7.91 -7.93 6.77
CA ALA A 41 -8.77 -6.77 6.97
C ALA A 41 -10.00 -6.82 6.06
N PHE A 42 -9.82 -7.32 4.83
CA PHE A 42 -10.85 -7.26 3.80
C PHE A 42 -11.41 -8.62 3.36
N GLY A 43 -10.82 -9.73 3.82
CA GLY A 43 -11.26 -11.07 3.41
C GLY A 43 -10.97 -11.40 1.94
N VAL A 44 -10.11 -10.63 1.27
CA VAL A 44 -9.82 -10.77 -0.16
C VAL A 44 -8.50 -11.50 -0.36
N LYS A 45 -8.52 -12.56 -1.16
CA LYS A 45 -7.31 -13.26 -1.59
C LYS A 45 -6.83 -12.69 -2.92
N LEU A 46 -5.71 -11.97 -2.89
CA LEU A 46 -5.04 -11.43 -4.07
C LEU A 46 -3.76 -12.22 -4.35
N ASP A 47 -3.39 -12.35 -5.62
CA ASP A 47 -2.16 -13.04 -6.03
C ASP A 47 -0.97 -12.07 -6.18
N VAL A 48 -0.95 -11.03 -5.37
CA VAL A 48 -0.01 -9.89 -5.46
C VAL A 48 1.46 -10.31 -5.27
N GLN A 49 1.71 -11.43 -4.56
CA GLN A 49 3.05 -11.92 -4.32
C GLN A 49 3.74 -12.40 -5.61
N ARG A 50 2.98 -13.07 -6.50
CA ARG A 50 3.47 -13.53 -7.80
C ARG A 50 3.15 -12.56 -8.94
N ARG A 51 2.01 -11.86 -8.86
CA ARG A 51 1.52 -10.88 -9.84
C ARG A 51 1.50 -9.49 -9.23
N PRO A 52 2.66 -8.81 -9.14
CA PRO A 52 2.72 -7.47 -8.57
C PRO A 52 1.95 -6.45 -9.41
N GLU A 53 1.54 -6.74 -10.64
CA GLU A 53 0.78 -5.84 -11.51
C GLU A 53 -0.66 -5.62 -11.02
N GLU A 54 -1.07 -6.29 -9.94
CA GLU A 54 -2.40 -6.16 -9.35
C GLU A 54 -2.78 -4.69 -9.11
N PRO A 55 -3.86 -4.17 -9.72
CA PRO A 55 -4.17 -2.73 -9.71
C PRO A 55 -4.28 -2.14 -8.31
N LEU A 56 -4.92 -2.87 -7.38
CA LEU A 56 -5.09 -2.39 -6.00
C LEU A 56 -3.74 -2.21 -5.29
N PHE A 57 -2.78 -3.11 -5.55
CA PHE A 57 -1.43 -3.01 -4.99
C PHE A 57 -0.63 -1.88 -5.62
N GLN A 58 -0.69 -1.73 -6.95
CA GLN A 58 0.04 -0.69 -7.66
C GLN A 58 -0.44 0.72 -7.27
N GLU A 59 -1.76 0.94 -7.22
CA GLU A 59 -2.32 2.21 -6.79
C GLU A 59 -2.00 2.51 -5.32
N SER A 60 -2.02 1.50 -4.44
CA SER A 60 -1.62 1.65 -3.03
C SER A 60 -0.15 2.06 -2.90
N LYS A 61 0.74 1.43 -3.68
CA LYS A 61 2.18 1.74 -3.67
C LYS A 61 2.46 3.14 -4.23
N LEU A 62 1.75 3.54 -5.29
CA LEU A 62 1.82 4.89 -5.85
C LEU A 62 1.35 5.94 -4.84
N LEU A 63 0.27 5.67 -4.11
CA LEU A 63 -0.23 6.56 -3.07
C LEU A 63 0.75 6.69 -1.92
N LEU A 64 1.26 5.58 -1.40
CA LEU A 64 2.26 5.61 -0.33
C LEU A 64 3.50 6.39 -0.76
N ARG A 65 3.99 6.15 -1.98
CA ARG A 65 5.14 6.89 -2.52
C ARG A 65 4.82 8.36 -2.70
N LYS A 66 3.67 8.75 -3.24
CA LYS A 66 3.28 10.16 -3.42
C LYS A 66 3.06 10.88 -2.10
N SER A 67 2.43 10.21 -1.12
CA SER A 67 2.23 10.72 0.24
C SER A 67 3.57 10.94 0.97
N LEU A 68 4.51 10.00 0.85
CA LEU A 68 5.82 10.12 1.49
C LEU A 68 6.82 11.01 0.73
N SER A 69 6.71 11.13 -0.60
CA SER A 69 7.64 11.90 -1.45
C SER A 69 7.19 13.33 -1.74
N GLY A 70 5.90 13.62 -1.57
CA GLY A 70 5.31 14.89 -1.95
C GLY A 70 5.74 15.98 -0.98
N ILE A 71 6.55 16.91 -1.48
CA ILE A 71 6.45 18.38 -1.28
C ILE A 71 5.91 18.87 0.08
N PHE A 72 4.73 18.47 0.56
CA PHE A 72 4.19 18.80 1.89
C PHE A 72 5.07 18.42 3.08
N ASN A 73 5.70 17.24 3.12
CA ASN A 73 6.55 16.89 4.27
C ASN A 73 7.81 17.79 4.32
N LYS A 74 8.37 18.11 3.15
CA LYS A 74 9.48 19.07 3.01
C LYS A 74 9.03 20.51 3.29
N LEU A 75 7.88 20.93 2.79
CA LEU A 75 7.31 22.26 3.04
C LEU A 75 6.90 22.43 4.52
N ALA A 76 6.34 21.42 5.15
CA ALA A 76 6.01 21.44 6.57
C ALA A 76 7.28 21.54 7.43
N GLN A 77 8.35 20.83 7.08
CA GLN A 77 9.65 21.00 7.74
C GLN A 77 10.22 22.40 7.53
N PHE A 78 10.25 22.91 6.29
CA PHE A 78 10.79 24.24 5.94
C PHE A 78 9.96 25.41 6.50
N PHE A 79 8.64 25.27 6.60
CA PHE A 79 7.71 26.33 7.01
C PHE A 79 7.12 26.13 8.41
N SER A 80 7.63 25.17 9.19
CA SER A 80 7.21 24.90 10.58
C SER A 80 7.31 26.12 11.51
N GLY A 81 8.19 27.09 11.20
CA GLY A 81 8.34 28.34 11.95
C GLY A 81 7.36 29.47 11.58
N VAL A 82 6.65 29.36 10.46
CA VAL A 82 5.74 30.43 9.98
C VAL A 82 4.31 30.15 10.48
N LYS A 83 3.92 30.83 11.55
CA LYS A 83 2.56 30.74 12.11
C LYS A 83 1.51 31.10 11.04
N GLY A 84 0.63 30.16 10.73
CA GLY A 84 -0.48 30.35 9.78
C GLY A 84 -0.29 29.74 8.39
N LEU A 85 0.93 29.39 7.98
CA LEU A 85 1.17 28.71 6.70
C LEU A 85 0.83 27.21 6.77
N LEU A 86 1.04 26.61 7.94
CA LEU A 86 0.76 25.20 8.23
C LEU A 86 -0.70 24.78 7.95
N PRO A 87 -1.73 25.51 8.43
CA PRO A 87 -3.13 25.18 8.09
C PRO A 87 -3.45 25.36 6.61
N ILE A 88 -2.79 26.29 5.90
CA ILE A 88 -2.96 26.48 4.45
C ILE A 88 -2.35 25.30 3.69
N LEU A 89 -1.15 24.86 4.08
CA LEU A 89 -0.51 23.67 3.54
C LEU A 89 -1.37 22.43 3.79
N MET A 90 -1.85 22.23 5.01
CA MET A 90 -2.74 21.10 5.33
C MET A 90 -4.05 21.15 4.51
N PHE A 91 -4.63 22.33 4.29
CA PHE A 91 -5.82 22.47 3.47
C PHE A 91 -5.56 22.13 1.99
N LEU A 92 -4.43 22.60 1.43
CA LEU A 92 -4.03 22.26 0.07
C LEU A 92 -3.71 20.76 -0.05
N GLU A 93 -3.08 20.17 0.96
CA GLU A 93 -2.84 18.73 1.03
C GLU A 93 -4.17 17.98 0.98
N ASP A 94 -5.17 18.37 1.77
CA ASP A 94 -6.48 17.73 1.83
C ASP A 94 -7.24 17.80 0.49
N LEU A 95 -7.13 18.95 -0.21
CA LEU A 95 -7.74 19.18 -1.53
C LEU A 95 -7.08 18.35 -2.65
N PHE A 96 -5.76 18.15 -2.58
CA PHE A 96 -5.02 17.35 -3.55
C PHE A 96 -5.05 15.84 -3.22
N ASN A 97 -5.12 15.48 -1.92
CA ASN A 97 -5.24 14.09 -1.47
C ASN A 97 -6.56 13.46 -1.91
N THR A 98 -7.66 14.20 -1.84
CA THR A 98 -8.98 13.69 -2.23
C THR A 98 -8.99 13.12 -3.66
N GLN A 99 -8.20 13.69 -4.58
CA GLN A 99 -8.09 13.19 -5.94
C GLN A 99 -7.16 11.96 -6.05
N ALA A 100 -6.06 11.93 -5.29
CA ALA A 100 -5.13 10.81 -5.29
C ALA A 100 -5.80 9.55 -4.69
N PHE A 101 -6.49 9.69 -3.57
CA PHE A 101 -7.22 8.59 -2.93
C PHE A 101 -8.43 8.13 -3.75
N SER A 102 -8.93 8.92 -4.70
CA SER A 102 -10.14 8.58 -5.46
C SER A 102 -10.01 7.30 -6.30
N ALA A 103 -8.83 7.03 -6.87
CA ALA A 103 -8.59 5.81 -7.65
C ALA A 103 -8.58 4.56 -6.76
N LEU A 104 -7.87 4.63 -5.63
CA LEU A 104 -7.87 3.58 -4.63
C LEU A 104 -9.25 3.39 -3.99
N ALA A 105 -9.98 4.48 -3.74
CA ALA A 105 -11.33 4.44 -3.21
C ALA A 105 -12.27 3.69 -4.17
N LYS A 106 -12.23 4.00 -5.47
CA LYS A 106 -13.02 3.27 -6.48
C LYS A 106 -12.68 1.78 -6.56
N LEU A 107 -11.39 1.43 -6.48
CA LEU A 107 -10.95 0.03 -6.51
C LEU A 107 -11.31 -0.73 -5.23
N SER A 108 -11.27 -0.06 -4.08
CA SER A 108 -11.57 -0.67 -2.77
C SER A 108 -13.05 -0.65 -2.41
N GLU A 109 -13.86 0.20 -3.04
CA GLU A 109 -15.31 0.31 -2.80
C GLU A 109 -16.06 -1.02 -2.91
N PRO A 110 -15.92 -1.84 -3.98
CA PRO A 110 -16.60 -3.13 -4.04
C PRO A 110 -16.13 -4.10 -2.94
N ILE A 111 -14.85 -4.03 -2.56
CA ILE A 111 -14.26 -4.86 -1.50
C ILE A 111 -14.86 -4.47 -0.14
N ILE A 112 -14.95 -3.18 0.14
CA ILE A 112 -15.53 -2.64 1.38
C ILE A 112 -17.02 -2.96 1.45
N GLN A 113 -17.75 -2.83 0.35
CA GLN A 113 -19.17 -3.18 0.29
C GLN A 113 -19.38 -4.68 0.53
N HIS A 114 -18.55 -5.54 -0.06
CA HIS A 114 -18.58 -6.98 0.17
C HIS A 114 -18.33 -7.33 1.66
N ARG A 115 -17.36 -6.66 2.30
CA ARG A 115 -17.06 -6.80 3.74
C ARG A 115 -18.22 -6.36 4.63
N LYS A 116 -18.88 -5.25 4.28
CA LYS A 116 -20.06 -4.75 5.02
C LYS A 116 -21.23 -5.72 4.95
N GLN A 117 -21.41 -6.40 3.82
CA GLN A 117 -22.46 -7.40 3.64
C GLN A 117 -22.13 -8.73 4.33
N ASN A 118 -20.84 -9.04 4.55
CA ASN A 118 -20.37 -10.31 5.14
C ASN A 118 -19.37 -10.05 6.30
N PRO A 119 -19.84 -9.53 7.45
CA PRO A 119 -18.95 -9.06 8.52
C PRO A 119 -18.20 -10.18 9.28
N THR A 120 -18.67 -11.42 9.18
CA THR A 120 -18.11 -12.59 9.90
C THR A 120 -17.15 -13.45 9.09
N VAL A 121 -16.97 -13.15 7.80
CA VAL A 121 -15.96 -13.81 6.94
C VAL A 121 -14.57 -13.29 7.26
#